data_AF-A0AAE7NNG7-F1
#
_entry.id   AF-A0AAE7NNG7-F1
#
_cell.length_a   1.000
_cell.length_b   1.000
_cell.length_c   1.000
_cell.angle_alpha   90.00
_cell.angle_beta   90.00
_cell.angle_gamma   90.00
#
_symmetry.space_group_name_H-M   'P 1'
#
loop_
_entity.id
_entity.type
_entity.pdbx_description
1 polymer ?
#
loop_
_entity_poly.entity_id
_entity_poly.type
_entity_poly.pdbx_seq_one_letter_code
_entity_poly.pdbx_strand_id
1 'polypeptide(L)'
;MADDGRVILKSVDHELSQLIRVLNSFAAVVALKHVQKRLSAYKFELKMEAFLELEMLTTVVVVTYVRLQQGGSGSSRDSIPEQLRSIHDRVVGLRNKRFAHNDEHDTVSNALEVWFEDNRFELKFGLSLGYDIGGAKEWPDLVSAVETLYLERIEKLLARMKQKTSHEWALQSGPAPEE
;
A
#
# COMPACT_ATOMS: atom_id res chain seq x y z
N MET A 1 -20.31 -28.13 -27.09
CA MET A 1 -20.49 -27.07 -26.08
C MET A 1 -19.32 -26.99 -25.10
N ALA A 2 -18.96 -28.05 -24.36
CA ALA A 2 -17.79 -28.00 -23.44
C ALA A 2 -16.43 -27.82 -24.14
N ASP A 3 -16.27 -28.37 -25.36
CA ASP A 3 -15.02 -28.29 -26.12
C ASP A 3 -14.74 -26.87 -26.67
N ASP A 4 -15.81 -26.17 -27.07
CA ASP A 4 -15.76 -24.77 -27.51
C ASP A 4 -15.33 -23.83 -26.37
N GLY A 5 -15.87 -24.07 -25.17
CA GLY A 5 -15.49 -23.33 -23.97
C GLY A 5 -14.01 -23.47 -23.63
N ARG A 6 -13.43 -24.68 -23.75
CA ARG A 6 -11.99 -24.90 -23.50
C ARG A 6 -11.11 -24.19 -24.52
N VAL A 7 -11.51 -24.15 -25.78
CA VAL A 7 -10.79 -23.43 -26.84
C VAL A 7 -10.82 -21.92 -26.58
N ILE A 8 -11.99 -21.38 -26.21
CA ILE A 8 -12.16 -19.98 -25.83
C ILE A 8 -11.26 -19.63 -24.64
N LEU A 9 -11.30 -20.40 -23.55
CA LEU A 9 -10.47 -20.17 -22.37
C LEU A 9 -8.97 -20.20 -22.70
N LYS A 10 -8.52 -21.17 -23.51
CA LYS A 10 -7.11 -21.24 -23.96
C LYS A 10 -6.69 -20.02 -24.77
N SER A 11 -7.59 -19.44 -25.57
CA SER A 11 -7.28 -18.26 -26.40
C SER A 11 -7.00 -16.99 -25.58
N VAL A 12 -7.41 -16.96 -24.30
CA VAL A 12 -7.24 -15.83 -23.37
C VAL A 12 -6.50 -16.22 -22.09
N ASP A 13 -5.78 -17.35 -22.08
CA ASP A 13 -5.05 -17.85 -20.90
C ASP A 13 -4.07 -16.82 -20.32
N HIS A 14 -3.45 -16.02 -21.20
CA HIS A 14 -2.58 -14.92 -20.81
C HIS A 14 -3.32 -13.82 -20.06
N GLU A 15 -4.46 -13.35 -20.58
CA GLU A 15 -5.29 -12.33 -19.92
C GLU A 15 -5.87 -12.83 -18.61
N LEU A 16 -6.30 -14.10 -18.55
CA LEU A 16 -6.77 -14.74 -17.32
C LEU A 16 -5.67 -14.80 -16.26
N SER A 17 -4.45 -15.18 -16.65
CA SER A 17 -3.28 -15.18 -15.77
C SER A 17 -2.95 -13.78 -15.24
N GLN A 18 -3.09 -12.75 -16.08
CA GLN A 18 -2.92 -11.36 -15.65
C GLN A 18 -4.03 -10.93 -14.69
N LEU A 19 -5.29 -11.29 -14.98
CA LEU A 19 -6.44 -10.97 -14.13
C LEU A 19 -6.28 -11.61 -12.74
N ILE A 20 -5.89 -12.89 -12.66
CA ILE A 20 -5.64 -13.57 -11.38
C ILE A 20 -4.58 -12.83 -10.56
N ARG A 21 -3.48 -12.36 -11.18
CA ARG A 21 -2.44 -11.60 -10.47
C ARG A 21 -2.95 -10.27 -9.91
N VAL A 22 -3.79 -9.57 -10.67
CA VAL A 22 -4.42 -8.32 -10.24
C VAL A 22 -5.40 -8.59 -9.08
N LEU A 23 -6.25 -9.61 -9.20
CA LEU A 23 -7.21 -10.01 -8.16
C LEU A 23 -6.52 -10.47 -6.87
N ASN A 24 -5.42 -11.20 -6.96
CA ASN A 24 -4.62 -11.60 -5.79
C ASN A 24 -4.07 -10.40 -5.00
N SER A 25 -3.93 -9.25 -5.64
CA SER A 25 -3.48 -8.01 -5.00
C SER A 25 -4.64 -7.19 -4.41
N PHE A 26 -5.88 -7.51 -4.77
CA PHE A 26 -7.07 -6.73 -4.39
C PHE A 26 -7.33 -6.73 -2.88
N ALA A 27 -7.04 -7.84 -2.20
CA ALA A 27 -7.11 -7.90 -0.74
C ALA A 27 -6.22 -6.85 -0.08
N ALA A 28 -5.03 -6.59 -0.62
CA ALA A 28 -4.12 -5.56 -0.13
C ALA A 28 -4.64 -4.14 -0.46
N VAL A 29 -5.32 -3.93 -1.58
CA VAL A 29 -5.97 -2.64 -1.90
C VAL A 29 -7.08 -2.32 -0.89
N VAL A 30 -7.94 -3.29 -0.60
CA VAL A 30 -9.02 -3.14 0.40
C VAL A 30 -8.44 -2.91 1.80
N ALA A 31 -7.42 -3.68 2.18
CA ALA A 31 -6.73 -3.50 3.45
C ALA A 31 -6.09 -2.11 3.57
N LEU A 32 -5.42 -1.61 2.51
CA LEU A 32 -4.84 -0.27 2.44
C LEU A 32 -5.90 0.81 2.69
N LYS A 33 -7.04 0.71 1.99
CA LYS A 33 -8.16 1.64 2.16
C LYS A 33 -8.73 1.62 3.58
N HIS A 34 -8.89 0.42 4.16
CA HIS A 34 -9.37 0.26 5.52
C HIS A 34 -8.43 0.91 6.55
N VAL A 35 -7.13 0.59 6.48
CA VAL A 35 -6.14 1.13 7.44
C VAL A 35 -5.92 2.62 7.26
N GLN A 36 -5.93 3.13 6.02
CA GLN A 36 -5.84 4.57 5.76
C GLN A 36 -7.04 5.33 6.35
N LYS A 37 -8.25 4.77 6.25
CA LYS A 37 -9.45 5.35 6.88
C LYS A 37 -9.32 5.36 8.41
N ARG A 38 -8.83 4.27 9.00
CA ARG A 38 -8.58 4.21 10.45
C ARG A 38 -7.55 5.23 10.90
N LEU A 39 -6.45 5.36 10.16
CA LEU A 39 -5.42 6.36 10.43
C LEU A 39 -5.99 7.77 10.35
N SER A 40 -6.76 8.10 9.30
CA SER A 40 -7.36 9.43 9.14
C SER A 40 -8.36 9.79 10.23
N ALA A 41 -9.04 8.80 10.79
CA ALA A 41 -9.99 8.97 11.88
C ALA A 41 -9.33 8.90 13.27
N TYR A 42 -8.01 8.73 13.34
CA TYR A 42 -7.30 8.52 14.59
C TYR A 42 -7.39 9.74 15.51
N LYS A 43 -7.92 9.53 16.71
CA LYS A 43 -8.00 10.56 17.75
C LYS A 43 -6.82 10.39 18.68
N PHE A 44 -5.87 11.32 18.58
CA PHE A 44 -4.63 11.22 19.31
C PHE A 44 -4.79 11.60 20.79
N GLU A 45 -4.18 10.80 21.66
CA GLU A 45 -4.05 11.06 23.10
C GLU A 45 -2.56 11.15 23.46
N LEU A 46 -2.18 12.04 24.39
CA LEU A 46 -0.79 12.23 24.82
C LEU A 46 -0.33 11.10 25.76
N LYS A 47 -0.38 9.86 25.29
CA LYS A 47 0.08 8.65 26.00
C LYS A 47 0.90 7.77 25.07
N MET A 48 1.87 7.04 25.63
CA MET A 48 2.79 6.20 24.85
C MET A 48 2.05 5.19 23.96
N GLU A 49 1.00 4.56 24.49
CA GLU A 49 0.19 3.60 23.73
C GLU A 49 -0.43 4.22 22.47
N ALA A 50 -0.89 5.47 22.54
CA ALA A 50 -1.47 6.15 21.40
C ALA A 50 -0.41 6.52 20.34
N PHE A 51 0.81 6.87 20.78
CA PHE A 51 1.94 7.04 19.87
C PHE A 51 2.30 5.73 19.16
N LEU A 52 2.35 4.61 19.89
CA LEU A 52 2.67 3.30 19.32
C LEU A 52 1.59 2.81 18.37
N GLU A 53 0.31 3.06 18.67
CA GLU A 53 -0.79 2.73 17.77
C GLU A 53 -0.76 3.59 16.50
N LEU A 54 -0.48 4.89 16.62
CA LEU A 54 -0.29 5.78 15.47
C LEU A 54 0.90 5.31 14.60
N GLU A 55 2.01 4.91 15.22
CA GLU A 55 3.18 4.36 14.53
C GLU A 55 2.83 3.06 13.80
N MET A 56 2.10 2.16 14.45
CA MET A 56 1.62 0.91 13.85
C MET A 56 0.75 1.19 12.62
N LEU A 57 -0.27 2.05 12.75
CA LEU A 57 -1.17 2.39 11.64
C LEU A 57 -0.40 3.03 10.47
N THR A 58 0.51 3.95 10.76
CA THR A 58 1.39 4.60 9.78
C THR A 58 2.25 3.56 9.06
N THR A 59 2.89 2.67 9.81
CA THR A 59 3.72 1.58 9.26
C THR A 59 2.91 0.71 8.32
N VAL A 60 1.71 0.28 8.73
CA VAL A 60 0.86 -0.60 7.92
C VAL A 60 0.40 0.10 6.64
N VAL A 61 0.01 1.38 6.69
CA VAL A 61 -0.31 2.16 5.47
C VAL A 61 0.88 2.19 4.52
N VAL A 62 2.04 2.62 5.01
CA VAL A 62 3.25 2.84 4.20
C VAL A 62 3.74 1.54 3.57
N VAL A 63 3.85 0.46 4.36
CA VAL A 63 4.31 -0.84 3.88
C VAL A 63 3.31 -1.45 2.88
N THR A 64 2.01 -1.40 3.18
CA THR A 64 0.98 -1.95 2.28
C THR A 64 0.94 -1.18 0.96
N TYR A 65 1.02 0.15 1.01
CA TYR A 65 1.09 1.00 -0.18
C TYR A 65 2.26 0.60 -1.07
N VAL A 66 3.49 0.58 -0.54
CA VAL A 66 4.69 0.30 -1.34
C VAL A 66 4.69 -1.14 -1.86
N ARG A 67 4.16 -2.10 -1.10
CA ARG A 67 3.99 -3.49 -1.57
C ARG A 67 3.09 -3.56 -2.80
N LEU A 68 2.01 -2.79 -2.85
CA LEU A 68 1.14 -2.70 -4.03
C LEU A 68 1.84 -2.05 -5.22
N GLN A 69 2.77 -1.12 -5.00
CA GLN A 69 3.55 -0.50 -6.07
C GLN A 69 4.65 -1.41 -6.63
N GLN A 70 5.25 -2.25 -5.78
CA GLN A 70 6.40 -3.09 -6.15
C GLN A 70 6.07 -4.57 -6.42
N GLY A 71 4.84 -5.03 -6.14
CA GLY A 71 4.40 -6.40 -6.41
C GLY A 71 4.36 -6.71 -7.91
N GLY A 72 4.18 -7.99 -8.28
CA GLY A 72 4.12 -8.42 -9.70
C GLY A 72 2.97 -7.83 -10.53
N SER A 73 2.09 -7.05 -9.91
CA SER A 73 1.03 -6.22 -10.48
C SER A 73 1.27 -4.72 -10.22
N GLY A 74 2.51 -4.33 -9.94
CA GLY A 74 2.88 -3.00 -9.48
C GLY A 74 2.54 -1.88 -10.46
N SER A 75 2.40 -0.68 -9.91
CA SER A 75 2.26 0.56 -10.65
C SER A 75 3.61 1.24 -10.67
N SER A 76 4.14 1.54 -11.86
CA SER A 76 5.34 2.39 -11.96
C SER A 76 4.99 3.78 -11.43
N ARG A 77 5.98 4.52 -10.94
CA ARG A 77 5.81 5.91 -10.52
C ARG A 77 5.05 6.75 -11.56
N ASP A 78 5.27 6.49 -12.85
CA ASP A 78 4.63 7.21 -13.94
C ASP A 78 3.12 6.96 -14.06
N SER A 79 2.64 5.82 -13.55
CA SER A 79 1.21 5.52 -13.47
C SER A 79 0.49 6.26 -12.33
N ILE A 80 1.24 6.88 -11.41
CA ILE A 80 0.68 7.77 -10.39
C ILE A 80 0.42 9.14 -11.02
N PRO A 81 -0.76 9.76 -10.75
CA PRO A 81 -1.07 11.12 -11.20
C PRO A 81 0.04 12.10 -10.81
N GLU A 82 0.40 13.01 -11.71
CA GLU A 82 1.58 13.87 -11.57
C GLU A 82 1.60 14.64 -10.24
N GLN A 83 0.45 15.19 -9.86
CA GLN A 83 0.27 15.94 -8.61
C GLN A 83 0.49 15.11 -7.34
N LEU A 84 0.45 13.77 -7.42
CA LEU A 84 0.63 12.85 -6.30
C LEU A 84 2.01 12.18 -6.29
N ARG A 85 2.84 12.40 -7.30
CA ARG A 85 4.14 11.71 -7.42
C ARG A 85 5.12 12.07 -6.31
N SER A 86 5.15 13.33 -5.87
CA SER A 86 5.98 13.75 -4.73
C SER A 86 5.56 13.04 -3.42
N ILE A 87 4.26 12.82 -3.24
CA ILE A 87 3.72 12.09 -2.08
C ILE A 87 4.06 10.60 -2.18
N HIS A 88 3.93 10.00 -3.38
CA HIS A 88 4.42 8.65 -3.64
C HIS A 88 5.90 8.50 -3.25
N ASP A 89 6.76 9.40 -3.74
CA ASP A 89 8.20 9.39 -3.47
C ASP A 89 8.48 9.49 -1.96
N ARG A 90 7.76 10.35 -1.24
CA ARG A 90 7.86 10.47 0.22
C ARG A 90 7.45 9.19 0.94
N VAL A 91 6.36 8.54 0.54
CA VAL A 91 5.90 7.27 1.14
C VAL A 91 6.89 6.13 0.86
N VAL A 92 7.45 6.06 -0.36
CA VAL A 92 8.52 5.12 -0.69
C VAL A 92 9.77 5.39 0.16
N GLY A 93 10.12 6.66 0.35
CA GLY A 93 11.20 7.10 1.24
C GLY A 93 11.00 6.64 2.68
N LEU A 94 9.82 6.89 3.25
CA LEU A 94 9.41 6.43 4.59
C LEU A 94 9.55 4.91 4.71
N ARG A 95 9.01 4.16 3.74
CA ARG A 95 9.10 2.69 3.75
C ARG A 95 10.55 2.24 3.75
N ASN A 96 11.36 2.75 2.81
CA ASN A 96 12.71 2.26 2.62
C ASN A 96 13.60 2.64 3.81
N LYS A 97 13.59 3.90 4.22
CA LYS A 97 14.55 4.42 5.19
C LYS A 97 14.16 4.18 6.65
N ARG A 98 12.86 4.21 6.97
CA ARG A 98 12.37 4.14 8.36
C ARG A 98 11.75 2.79 8.73
N PHE A 99 11.02 2.16 7.81
CA PHE A 99 10.23 0.95 8.14
C PHE A 99 10.81 -0.37 7.60
N ALA A 100 11.70 -0.31 6.60
CA ALA A 100 12.42 -1.48 6.09
C ALA A 100 13.90 -1.48 6.48
N HIS A 101 14.48 -0.29 6.64
CA HIS A 101 15.82 -0.06 7.14
C HIS A 101 15.75 0.89 8.34
N ASN A 102 16.83 0.99 9.10
CA ASN A 102 16.99 1.93 10.22
C ASN A 102 17.91 3.10 9.79
N ASP A 103 17.72 3.57 8.56
CA ASP A 103 18.53 4.63 7.98
C ASP A 103 18.01 6.01 8.42
N GLU A 104 18.81 7.06 8.21
CA GLU A 104 18.40 8.42 8.52
C GLU A 104 17.16 8.85 7.72
N HIS A 105 16.15 9.32 8.43
CA HIS A 105 14.93 9.90 7.87
C HIS A 105 14.54 11.12 8.71
N ASP A 106 14.03 12.19 8.09
CA ASP A 106 13.70 13.46 8.75
C ASP A 106 12.67 13.32 9.90
N THR A 107 11.87 12.26 9.88
CA THR A 107 10.90 11.92 10.93
C THR A 107 11.46 11.08 12.08
N VAL A 108 12.74 10.68 12.08
CA VAL A 108 13.36 9.96 13.21
C VAL A 108 14.81 10.40 13.40
N SER A 109 15.16 10.77 14.63
CA SER A 109 16.55 11.02 15.00
C SER A 109 16.89 10.36 16.33
N ASN A 110 18.13 9.90 16.44
CA ASN A 110 18.68 9.39 17.67
C ASN A 110 19.86 10.26 18.12
N ALA A 111 20.09 10.31 19.42
CA ALA A 111 21.23 10.96 20.02
C ALA A 111 21.83 10.01 21.06
N LEU A 112 23.13 9.79 21.01
CA LEU A 112 23.87 9.06 22.03
C LEU A 112 24.85 10.02 22.69
N GLU A 113 24.55 10.40 23.93
CA GLU A 113 25.48 11.13 24.78
C GLU A 113 26.30 10.09 25.57
N VAL A 114 27.63 10.22 25.54
CA VAL A 114 28.54 9.35 26.30
C VAL A 114 29.40 10.22 27.19
N TRP A 115 29.45 9.88 28.48
CA TRP A 115 30.36 10.52 29.43
C TRP A 115 31.11 9.47 30.24
N PHE A 116 32.26 9.86 30.79
CA PHE A 116 33.10 9.01 31.64
C PHE A 116 33.15 9.63 33.04
N GLU A 117 32.65 8.90 34.01
CA GLU A 117 32.58 9.32 35.41
C GLU A 117 32.79 8.09 36.30
N ASP A 118 33.44 8.23 37.46
CA ASP A 118 33.71 7.13 38.41
C ASP A 118 34.28 5.83 37.80
N ASN A 119 35.22 5.96 36.88
CA ASN A 119 35.86 4.83 36.19
C ASN A 119 34.87 3.95 35.39
N ARG A 120 33.73 4.50 34.96
CA ARG A 120 32.76 3.86 34.06
C ARG A 120 32.34 4.79 32.92
N PHE A 121 31.96 4.20 31.80
CA PHE A 121 31.25 4.91 30.74
C PHE A 121 29.75 4.89 31.01
N GLU A 122 29.13 6.04 30.94
CA GLU A 122 27.68 6.19 30.99
C GLU A 122 27.16 6.61 29.62
N LEU A 123 26.00 6.06 29.27
CA LEU A 123 25.37 6.27 27.98
C LEU A 123 23.94 6.78 28.22
N LYS A 124 23.58 7.89 27.57
CA LYS A 124 22.20 8.37 27.47
C LYS A 124 21.77 8.32 26.03
N PHE A 125 20.69 7.60 25.81
CA PHE A 125 20.04 7.50 24.52
C PHE A 125 18.84 8.44 24.47
N GLY A 126 18.79 9.29 23.45
CA GLY A 126 17.63 10.11 23.09
C GLY A 126 17.05 9.64 21.77
N LEU A 127 15.71 9.56 21.69
CA LEU A 127 14.97 9.25 20.47
C LEU A 127 13.93 10.34 20.24
N SER A 128 13.91 10.91 19.03
CA SER A 128 12.88 11.84 18.59
C SER A 128 12.14 11.26 17.39
N LEU A 129 10.81 11.28 17.44
CA LEU A 129 9.94 10.74 16.40
C LEU A 129 8.94 11.82 15.95
N GLY A 130 8.91 12.07 14.64
CA GLY A 130 7.95 12.96 13.97
C GLY A 130 6.75 12.19 13.45
N TYR A 131 5.55 12.74 13.69
CA TYR A 131 4.28 12.13 13.32
C TYR A 131 3.34 13.13 12.65
N ASP A 132 2.67 12.67 11.60
CA ASP A 132 1.46 13.31 11.07
C ASP A 132 0.25 12.64 11.75
N ILE A 133 -0.39 13.31 12.71
CA ILE A 133 -1.61 12.80 13.36
C ILE A 133 -2.72 12.74 12.30
N GLY A 134 -3.26 11.56 12.07
CA GLY A 134 -4.21 11.33 10.97
C GLY A 134 -3.56 10.87 9.67
N GLY A 135 -2.22 10.81 9.61
CA GLY A 135 -1.46 10.67 8.38
C GLY A 135 -1.37 11.99 7.59
N ALA A 136 -0.57 12.00 6.52
CA ALA A 136 -0.48 13.19 5.68
C ALA A 136 -1.79 13.41 4.91
N LYS A 137 -2.14 14.68 4.68
CA LYS A 137 -3.44 15.09 4.13
C LYS A 137 -3.72 14.53 2.73
N GLU A 138 -2.66 14.23 1.98
CA GLU A 138 -2.68 13.76 0.60
C GLU A 138 -2.77 12.22 0.50
N TRP A 139 -2.62 11.49 1.61
CA TRP A 139 -2.71 10.04 1.63
C TRP A 139 -4.07 9.46 1.18
N PRO A 140 -5.24 10.06 1.52
CA PRO A 140 -6.52 9.62 0.98
C PRO A 140 -6.54 9.63 -0.56
N ASP A 141 -6.07 10.72 -1.17
CA ASP A 141 -6.04 10.88 -2.63
C ASP A 141 -5.08 9.88 -3.27
N LEU A 142 -3.92 9.65 -2.64
CA LEU A 142 -2.96 8.66 -3.08
C LEU A 142 -3.54 7.24 -3.05
N VAL A 143 -4.24 6.86 -1.98
CA VAL A 143 -4.89 5.55 -1.86
C VAL A 143 -6.04 5.41 -2.87
N SER A 144 -6.83 6.46 -3.06
CA SER A 144 -7.89 6.47 -4.08
C SER A 144 -7.32 6.26 -5.50
N ALA A 145 -6.20 6.92 -5.83
CA ALA A 145 -5.54 6.75 -7.12
C ALA A 145 -5.09 5.29 -7.34
N VAL A 146 -4.58 4.61 -6.30
CA VAL A 146 -4.22 3.19 -6.39
C VAL A 146 -5.46 2.33 -6.66
N GLU A 147 -6.56 2.54 -5.94
CA GLU A 147 -7.81 1.81 -6.17
C GLU A 147 -8.29 1.97 -7.62
N THR A 148 -8.33 3.20 -8.13
CA THR A 148 -8.69 3.49 -9.53
C THR A 148 -7.79 2.75 -10.52
N LEU A 149 -6.46 2.79 -10.33
CA LEU A 149 -5.53 2.08 -11.21
C LEU A 149 -5.77 0.56 -11.25
N TYR A 150 -6.14 -0.04 -10.12
CA TYR A 150 -6.46 -1.47 -10.06
C TYR A 150 -7.78 -1.79 -10.78
N LEU A 151 -8.82 -0.99 -10.56
CA LEU A 151 -10.10 -1.17 -11.24
C LEU A 151 -9.97 -1.01 -12.76
N GLU A 152 -9.28 0.04 -13.22
CA GLU A 152 -9.04 0.26 -14.64
C GLU A 152 -8.28 -0.91 -15.30
N ARG A 153 -7.33 -1.52 -14.58
CA ARG A 153 -6.59 -2.69 -15.09
C ARG A 153 -7.50 -3.90 -15.25
N ILE A 154 -8.40 -4.14 -14.29
CA ILE A 154 -9.40 -5.20 -14.39
C ILE A 154 -10.29 -4.96 -15.61
N GLU A 155 -10.85 -3.75 -15.75
CA GLU A 155 -11.70 -3.39 -16.87
C GLU A 155 -11.00 -3.55 -18.23
N LYS A 156 -9.74 -3.09 -18.33
CA LYS A 156 -8.92 -3.26 -19.54
C LYS A 156 -8.70 -4.74 -19.88
N LEU A 157 -8.50 -5.60 -18.90
CA LEU A 157 -8.35 -7.05 -19.12
C LEU A 157 -9.66 -7.71 -19.57
N LEU A 158 -10.78 -7.38 -18.92
CA LEU A 158 -12.11 -7.87 -19.31
C LEU A 158 -12.45 -7.45 -20.75
N ALA A 159 -12.18 -6.19 -21.11
CA ALA A 159 -12.39 -5.67 -22.46
C ALA A 159 -11.54 -6.39 -23.51
N ARG A 160 -10.26 -6.68 -23.21
CA ARG A 160 -9.38 -7.46 -24.10
C ARG A 160 -9.88 -8.89 -24.30
N MET A 161 -10.34 -9.55 -23.24
CA MET A 161 -10.91 -10.89 -23.35
C MET A 161 -12.18 -10.87 -24.21
N LYS A 162 -13.06 -9.88 -24.01
CA LYS A 162 -14.25 -9.69 -24.85
C LYS A 162 -13.89 -9.49 -26.32
N GLN A 163 -12.90 -8.66 -26.61
CA GLN A 163 -12.45 -8.42 -27.98
C GLN A 163 -11.92 -9.70 -28.64
N LYS A 164 -11.18 -10.53 -27.90
CA LYS A 164 -10.60 -11.78 -28.43
C LYS A 164 -11.62 -12.89 -28.62
N THR A 165 -12.60 -13.00 -27.72
CA THR A 165 -13.52 -14.14 -27.72
C THR A 165 -14.89 -13.80 -28.28
N SER A 166 -15.23 -12.53 -28.47
CA SER A 166 -16.59 -12.04 -28.77
C SER A 166 -17.64 -12.44 -27.71
N HIS A 167 -17.20 -12.79 -26.50
CA HIS A 167 -18.07 -13.10 -25.36
C HIS A 167 -17.98 -12.01 -24.29
N GLU A 168 -19.05 -11.78 -23.54
CA GLU A 168 -19.00 -10.91 -22.37
C GLU A 168 -18.19 -11.56 -21.24
N TRP A 169 -17.35 -10.76 -20.60
CA TRP A 169 -16.58 -11.15 -19.42
C TRP A 169 -16.90 -10.18 -18.28
N ALA A 170 -17.34 -10.71 -17.15
CA ALA A 170 -17.70 -9.91 -15.98
C ALA A 170 -17.25 -10.63 -14.71
N LEU A 171 -16.88 -9.85 -13.70
CA LEU A 171 -16.80 -10.35 -12.33
C LEU A 171 -18.21 -10.45 -11.79
N GLN A 172 -18.54 -11.55 -11.10
CA GLN A 172 -19.82 -11.61 -10.39
C GLN A 172 -19.83 -10.52 -9.32
N SER A 173 -20.86 -9.68 -9.37
CA SER A 173 -21.19 -8.75 -8.30
C SER A 173 -22.34 -9.35 -7.51
N GLY A 174 -22.11 -9.60 -6.22
CA GLY A 174 -23.10 -10.19 -5.31
C GLY A 174 -22.69 -9.93 -3.86
N PRO A 175 -23.60 -10.11 -2.90
CA PRO A 175 -23.24 -10.05 -1.48
C PRO A 175 -22.11 -11.05 -1.20
N ALA A 176 -21.24 -10.71 -0.24
CA ALA A 176 -20.20 -11.63 0.19
C ALA A 176 -20.84 -13.00 0.55
N PRO A 177 -20.18 -14.13 0.24
CA PRO A 177 -20.67 -15.43 0.65
C PRO A 177 -20.93 -15.43 2.16
N GLU A 178 -22.05 -16.00 2.59
CA GLU A 178 -22.27 -16.27 4.02
C GLU A 178 -21.22 -17.30 4.49
N GLU A 179 -20.56 -17.01 5.61
CA GLU A 179 -19.57 -17.90 6.25
C GLU A 179 -20.21 -19.17 6.82
#